data_AF-A0A850MDR4-F1
#
_entry.id   AF-A0A850MDR4-F1
#
_cell.length_a   1.000
_cell.length_b   1.000
_cell.length_c   1.000
_cell.angle_alpha   90.00
_cell.angle_beta   90.00
_cell.angle_gamma   90.00
#
_symmetry.space_group_name_H-M   'P 1'
#
loop_
_entity.id
_entity.type
_entity.pdbx_description
1 polymer ?
#
loop_
_entity_poly.entity_id
_entity_poly.type
_entity_poly.pdbx_seq_one_letter_code
_entity_poly.pdbx_strand_id
1 'polypeptide(L)'
;MKNIYYQGDLGCRSARCGGSPTVPIKLIRKGTNAVAITCCPQCHRKYKYFLPIVDQERWLPEIRDHIFRCINCGASNPNNLHFLGGGTTFGQSFHKGPVVKFLFICNRCRKKTPKVIDYRLWSLINSQAEPTPEFPAPQPTAFSKFCGVCGASLMPGAPFCGNCGNRI
;
A
#
# COMPACT_ATOMS: atom_id res chain seq x y z
N MET A 1 9.60 -15.33 21.94
CA MET A 1 8.72 -14.83 20.85
C MET A 1 8.05 -16.04 20.22
N LYS A 2 6.72 -16.05 20.07
CA LYS A 2 6.02 -17.23 19.51
C LYS A 2 6.16 -17.27 17.98
N ASN A 3 6.52 -18.43 17.45
CA ASN A 3 6.55 -18.70 16.01
C ASN A 3 5.14 -19.09 15.56
N ILE A 4 4.65 -18.48 14.49
CA ILE A 4 3.31 -18.69 13.94
C ILE A 4 3.41 -18.77 12.42
N TYR A 5 2.75 -19.74 11.81
CA TYR A 5 2.53 -19.76 10.37
C TYR A 5 1.28 -18.95 10.05
N TYR A 6 1.32 -18.14 8.99
CA TYR A 6 0.16 -17.34 8.61
C TYR A 6 -1.05 -18.23 8.30
N GLN A 7 -2.19 -17.92 8.91
CA GLN A 7 -3.45 -18.64 8.74
C GLN A 7 -4.61 -17.71 8.36
N GLY A 8 -4.29 -16.52 7.82
CA GLY A 8 -5.29 -15.53 7.39
C GLY A 8 -5.43 -14.31 8.28
N ASP A 9 -4.69 -14.22 9.39
CA ASP A 9 -4.68 -13.04 10.26
C ASP A 9 -3.33 -12.80 10.97
N LEU A 10 -3.01 -11.54 11.23
CA LEU A 10 -1.92 -11.08 12.09
C LEU A 10 -2.45 -10.60 13.46
N GLY A 11 -3.41 -11.34 14.01
CA GLY A 11 -4.05 -11.04 15.29
C GLY A 11 -3.22 -11.44 16.51
N CYS A 12 -3.51 -10.83 17.66
CA CYS A 12 -2.90 -11.22 18.92
C CYS A 12 -3.52 -12.54 19.43
N ARG A 13 -2.71 -13.58 19.60
CA ARG A 13 -3.15 -14.90 20.12
C ARG A 13 -3.40 -14.95 21.64
N SER A 14 -3.49 -13.80 22.31
CA SER A 14 -3.81 -13.74 23.74
C SER A 14 -5.32 -13.62 23.91
N ALA A 15 -5.94 -14.49 24.72
CA ALA A 15 -7.37 -14.44 25.01
C ALA A 15 -7.83 -13.04 25.46
N ARG A 16 -7.01 -12.36 26.29
CA ARG A 16 -7.28 -11.01 26.80
C ARG A 16 -7.34 -9.92 25.72
N CYS A 17 -6.81 -10.17 24.53
CA CYS A 17 -6.73 -9.18 23.47
C CYS A 17 -7.74 -9.45 22.35
N GLY A 18 -8.49 -10.55 22.40
CA GLY A 18 -9.54 -10.87 21.42
C GLY A 18 -9.10 -10.81 19.95
N GLY A 19 -7.87 -11.22 19.64
CA GLY A 19 -7.37 -11.14 18.25
C GLY A 19 -6.95 -9.74 17.79
N SER A 20 -6.85 -8.76 18.70
CA SER A 20 -6.43 -7.38 18.37
C SER A 20 -5.26 -7.35 17.38
N PRO A 21 -5.30 -6.48 16.35
CA PRO A 21 -4.31 -6.46 15.30
C PRO A 21 -2.92 -6.20 15.87
N THR A 22 -1.96 -7.01 15.43
CA THR A 22 -0.56 -6.83 15.81
C THR A 22 0.13 -5.92 14.82
N VAL A 23 1.05 -5.09 15.32
CA VAL A 23 1.75 -4.07 14.56
C VAL A 23 3.09 -4.61 14.08
N PRO A 24 3.35 -4.70 12.76
CA PRO A 24 4.64 -5.10 12.22
C PRO A 24 5.75 -4.12 12.62
N ILE A 25 6.84 -4.65 13.17
CA ILE A 25 8.07 -3.90 13.51
C ILE A 25 9.18 -4.25 12.50
N LYS A 26 9.23 -5.52 12.09
CA LYS A 26 10.20 -6.02 11.13
C LYS A 26 9.52 -6.90 10.11
N LEU A 27 9.88 -6.78 8.83
CA LEU A 27 9.37 -7.62 7.76
C LEU A 27 10.50 -7.92 6.77
N ILE A 28 11.03 -9.14 6.78
CA ILE A 28 12.24 -9.48 6.02
C ILE A 28 12.02 -10.76 5.21
N ARG A 29 12.44 -10.78 3.94
CA ARG A 29 12.42 -11.99 3.11
C ARG A 29 13.50 -12.99 3.55
N LYS A 30 13.13 -14.26 3.66
CA LYS A 30 14.01 -15.40 3.98
C LYS A 30 13.60 -16.59 3.10
N GLY A 31 14.30 -16.78 1.98
CA GLY A 31 13.97 -17.80 1.00
C GLY A 31 12.57 -17.59 0.43
N THR A 32 11.73 -18.63 0.52
CA THR A 32 10.34 -18.65 0.03
C THR A 32 9.34 -17.99 0.98
N ASN A 33 9.79 -17.47 2.13
CA ASN A 33 8.94 -16.82 3.13
C ASN A 33 9.37 -15.37 3.38
N ALA A 34 8.43 -14.49 3.73
CA ALA A 34 8.70 -13.31 4.51
C ALA A 34 8.52 -13.63 6.00
N VAL A 35 9.37 -13.05 6.84
CA VAL A 35 9.28 -13.16 8.30
C VAL A 35 8.88 -11.82 8.86
N ALA A 36 7.66 -11.75 9.41
CA ALA A 36 7.15 -10.58 10.09
C ALA A 36 7.30 -10.72 11.61
N ILE A 37 7.98 -9.78 12.25
CA ILE A 37 7.95 -9.63 13.71
C ILE A 37 6.94 -8.54 14.03
N THR A 38 5.89 -8.90 14.78
CA THR A 38 4.82 -7.98 15.14
C THR A 38 4.68 -7.86 16.65
N CYS A 39 4.03 -6.79 17.11
CA CYS A 39 3.78 -6.52 18.52
C CYS A 39 2.31 -6.12 18.73
N CYS A 40 1.63 -6.73 19.70
CA CYS A 40 0.28 -6.31 20.08
C CYS A 40 0.34 -4.99 20.87
N PRO A 41 -0.42 -3.94 20.51
CA PRO A 41 -0.42 -2.69 21.25
C PRO A 41 -1.10 -2.78 22.62
N GLN A 42 -1.94 -3.79 22.85
CA GLN A 42 -2.68 -3.99 24.10
C GLN A 42 -1.85 -4.72 25.17
N CYS A 43 -1.17 -5.80 24.80
CA CYS A 43 -0.41 -6.62 25.75
C CYS A 43 1.10 -6.67 25.50
N HIS A 44 1.58 -5.96 24.48
CA HIS A 44 2.99 -5.90 24.07
C HIS A 44 3.67 -7.25 23.77
N ARG A 45 2.88 -8.33 23.65
CA ARG A 45 3.39 -9.63 23.21
C ARG A 45 3.87 -9.54 21.78
N LYS A 46 5.03 -10.15 21.54
CA LYS A 46 5.66 -10.22 20.23
C LYS A 46 5.42 -11.57 19.57
N TYR A 47 5.10 -11.53 18.29
CA TYR A 47 4.88 -12.69 17.44
C TYR A 47 5.82 -12.67 16.26
N LYS A 48 6.19 -13.86 15.80
CA LYS A 48 6.98 -14.06 14.59
C LYS A 48 6.16 -14.87 13.61
N TYR A 49 5.69 -14.21 12.56
CA TYR A 49 4.92 -14.82 11.50
C TYR A 49 5.82 -15.25 10.34
N PHE A 50 5.62 -16.46 9.86
CA PHE A 50 6.15 -16.93 8.58
C PHE A 50 5.06 -16.77 7.53
N LEU A 51 5.31 -15.92 6.55
CA LEU A 51 4.39 -15.51 5.51
C LEU A 51 4.90 -16.06 4.17
N PRO A 52 4.24 -17.06 3.55
CA PRO A 52 4.67 -17.56 2.25
C PRO A 52 4.66 -16.44 1.20
N ILE A 53 5.74 -16.28 0.45
CA ILE A 53 5.82 -15.25 -0.61
C ILE A 53 4.83 -15.55 -1.74
N VAL A 54 4.52 -16.83 -1.99
CA VAL A 54 3.50 -17.25 -2.96
C VAL A 54 2.11 -16.71 -2.62
N ASP A 55 1.80 -16.55 -1.32
CA ASP A 55 0.52 -16.04 -0.83
C ASP A 55 0.56 -14.54 -0.53
N GLN A 56 1.50 -13.80 -1.12
CA GLN A 56 1.77 -12.40 -0.77
C GLN A 56 0.53 -11.51 -0.85
N GLU A 57 -0.31 -11.70 -1.86
CA GLU A 57 -1.53 -10.92 -2.05
C GLU A 57 -2.51 -11.06 -0.87
N ARG A 58 -2.45 -12.16 -0.12
CA ARG A 58 -3.35 -12.40 1.03
C ARG A 58 -2.93 -11.66 2.28
N TRP A 59 -1.64 -11.53 2.56
CA TRP A 59 -1.16 -10.93 3.83
C TRP A 59 -0.62 -9.50 3.65
N LEU A 60 -0.25 -9.11 2.43
CA LEU A 60 0.32 -7.77 2.18
C LEU A 60 -0.65 -6.62 2.52
N PRO A 61 -1.96 -6.70 2.21
CA PRO A 61 -2.91 -5.66 2.61
C PRO A 61 -2.95 -5.46 4.13
N GLU A 62 -3.02 -6.55 4.90
CA GLU A 62 -3.04 -6.48 6.36
C GLU A 62 -1.73 -5.89 6.92
N ILE A 63 -0.58 -6.28 6.36
CA ILE A 63 0.70 -5.67 6.71
C ILE A 63 0.67 -4.16 6.44
N ARG A 64 0.18 -3.73 5.27
CA ARG A 64 0.10 -2.30 4.90
C ARG A 64 -0.75 -1.52 5.88
N ASP A 65 -1.90 -2.05 6.27
CA ASP A 65 -2.81 -1.38 7.20
C ASP A 65 -2.24 -1.31 8.63
N HIS A 66 -1.46 -2.31 9.03
CA HIS A 66 -0.97 -2.42 10.40
C HIS A 66 0.39 -1.77 10.60
N ILE A 67 1.20 -1.58 9.57
CA ILE A 67 2.59 -1.10 9.73
C ILE A 67 2.67 0.34 10.23
N PHE A 68 1.67 1.16 9.89
CA PHE A 68 1.53 2.55 10.32
C PHE A 68 0.80 2.70 11.67
N ARG A 69 0.55 1.60 12.39
CA ARG A 69 0.00 1.65 13.73
C ARG A 69 1.10 1.82 14.78
N CYS A 70 0.75 2.47 15.88
CA CYS A 70 1.63 2.59 17.04
C CYS A 70 1.63 1.30 17.86
N ILE A 71 2.82 0.75 18.17
CA ILE A 71 2.97 -0.44 19.03
C ILE A 71 2.59 -0.19 20.49
N ASN A 72 2.36 1.07 20.88
CA ASN A 72 2.09 1.47 22.26
C ASN A 72 0.62 1.79 22.51
N CYS A 73 -0.01 2.57 21.63
CA CYS A 73 -1.41 2.98 21.81
C CYS A 73 -2.34 2.46 20.71
N GLY A 74 -1.83 1.71 19.72
CA GLY A 74 -2.63 1.14 18.64
C GLY A 74 -3.16 2.13 17.59
N ALA A 75 -3.00 3.44 17.80
CA ALA A 75 -3.45 4.46 16.86
C ALA A 75 -2.80 4.29 15.49
N SER A 76 -3.61 4.38 14.43
CA SER A 76 -3.14 4.42 13.04
C SER A 76 -2.61 5.82 12.72
N ASN A 77 -1.48 5.90 12.03
CA ASN A 77 -0.86 7.16 11.60
C ASN A 77 -0.39 7.04 10.14
N PRO A 78 -1.30 6.84 9.17
CA PRO A 78 -0.93 6.60 7.77
C PRO A 78 -0.14 7.77 7.17
N ASN A 79 -0.43 8.99 7.61
CA ASN A 79 0.20 10.22 7.11
C ASN A 79 1.49 10.61 7.86
N ASN A 80 2.09 9.71 8.65
CA ASN A 80 3.21 10.04 9.52
C ASN A 80 4.47 9.18 9.31
N LEU A 81 5.04 9.29 8.12
CA LEU A 81 6.29 8.63 7.74
C LEU A 81 7.46 9.62 7.76
N HIS A 82 8.31 9.48 8.78
CA HIS A 82 9.61 10.15 8.81
C HIS A 82 10.69 9.16 8.36
N PHE A 83 11.08 9.26 7.09
CA PHE A 83 12.18 8.48 6.54
C PHE A 83 13.48 8.89 7.23
N LEU A 84 14.19 7.92 7.82
CA LEU A 84 15.53 8.13 8.37
C LEU A 84 16.65 7.87 7.33
N GLY A 85 16.28 7.68 6.06
CA GLY A 85 17.18 7.25 4.99
C GLY A 85 17.10 5.74 4.71
N GLY A 86 17.82 5.30 3.67
CA GLY A 86 18.01 3.89 3.32
C GLY A 86 19.36 3.37 3.81
N GLY A 87 19.49 2.06 4.03
CA GLY A 87 20.79 1.47 4.36
C GLY A 87 20.79 -0.05 4.24
N THR A 88 21.95 -0.63 4.00
CA THR A 88 22.11 -2.09 3.93
C THR A 88 22.22 -2.65 5.35
N THR A 89 21.36 -3.59 5.75
CA THR A 89 21.66 -4.38 6.96
C THR A 89 22.64 -5.48 6.62
N PHE A 90 23.90 -5.27 6.97
CA PHE A 90 24.84 -6.36 7.23
C PHE A 90 24.70 -6.75 8.71
N GLY A 91 24.05 -7.88 8.99
CA GLY A 91 23.96 -8.42 10.35
C GLY A 91 22.53 -8.70 10.85
N GLN A 92 22.04 -9.91 10.58
CA GLN A 92 21.74 -10.94 11.59
C GLN A 92 21.24 -12.19 10.85
N SER A 93 22.25 -12.98 10.48
CA SER A 93 22.29 -14.41 10.18
C SER A 93 21.76 -14.98 8.86
N PHE A 94 20.72 -14.49 8.16
CA PHE A 94 20.28 -15.20 6.92
C PHE A 94 19.58 -14.35 5.84
N HIS A 95 19.63 -13.02 5.91
CA HIS A 95 19.07 -12.14 4.86
C HIS A 95 20.19 -11.36 4.18
N LYS A 96 20.34 -11.53 2.86
CA LYS A 96 21.31 -10.82 2.01
C LYS A 96 20.54 -9.90 1.04
N GLY A 97 19.89 -8.86 1.55
CA GLY A 97 19.07 -7.96 0.74
C GLY A 97 19.02 -6.52 1.27
N PRO A 98 18.71 -5.55 0.40
CA PRO A 98 18.52 -4.16 0.82
C PRO A 98 17.29 -4.03 1.72
N VAL A 99 17.39 -3.18 2.74
CA VAL A 99 16.28 -2.89 3.66
C VAL A 99 16.02 -1.40 3.74
N VAL A 100 14.79 -1.06 4.08
CA VAL A 100 14.37 0.29 4.46
C VAL A 100 14.24 0.32 5.98
N LYS A 101 14.88 1.32 6.59
CA LYS A 101 14.75 1.62 8.01
C LYS A 101 14.10 2.98 8.14
N PHE A 102 13.03 3.08 8.91
CA PHE A 102 12.41 4.36 9.20
C PHE A 102 11.97 4.43 10.65
N LEU A 103 11.88 5.66 11.16
CA LEU A 103 11.43 5.93 12.50
C LEU A 103 9.97 6.32 12.45
N PHE A 104 9.14 5.45 12.98
CA PHE A 104 7.74 5.75 13.18
C PHE A 104 7.58 6.54 14.49
N ILE A 105 7.01 7.73 14.41
CA ILE A 105 6.65 8.54 15.58
C ILE A 105 5.13 8.55 15.67
N CYS A 106 4.54 8.28 16.83
CA CYS A 106 3.08 8.30 16.95
C CYS A 106 2.57 9.74 17.13
N ASN A 107 1.56 10.18 16.36
CA ASN A 107 0.96 11.51 16.57
C ASN A 107 0.14 11.59 17.86
N ARG A 108 -0.42 10.46 18.32
CA ARG A 108 -1.19 10.41 19.58
C ARG A 108 -0.31 10.38 20.83
N CYS A 109 0.68 9.50 20.90
CA CYS A 109 1.47 9.28 22.13
C CYS A 109 2.94 9.68 22.03
N ARG A 110 3.40 10.19 20.88
CA ARG A 110 4.78 10.67 20.61
C ARG A 110 5.89 9.63 20.76
N LYS A 111 5.56 8.39 21.15
CA LYS A 111 6.52 7.29 21.24
C LYS A 111 7.08 6.95 19.85
N LYS A 112 8.40 6.72 19.85
CA LYS A 112 9.19 6.40 18.67
C LYS A 112 9.32 4.89 18.51
N THR A 113 9.32 4.38 17.29
CA THR A 113 9.48 2.96 17.00
C THR A 113 10.24 2.79 15.70
N PRO A 114 11.45 2.20 15.72
CA PRO A 114 12.15 1.86 14.49
C PRO A 114 11.42 0.72 13.77
N LYS A 115 11.28 0.85 12.46
CA LYS A 115 10.73 -0.19 11.57
C LYS A 115 11.82 -0.62 10.60
N VAL A 116 11.87 -1.90 10.27
CA VAL A 116 12.86 -2.47 9.34
C VAL A 116 12.19 -3.40 8.36
N ILE A 117 12.26 -3.08 7.06
CA ILE A 117 11.52 -3.81 6.03
C ILE A 117 12.42 -4.12 4.85
N ASP A 118 12.31 -5.31 4.27
CA ASP A 118 12.91 -5.64 2.97
C ASP A 118 12.50 -4.62 1.91
N TYR A 119 13.45 -4.11 1.12
CA TYR A 119 13.20 -3.04 0.17
C TYR A 119 12.11 -3.40 -0.87
N ARG A 120 12.07 -4.64 -1.36
CA ARG A 120 11.06 -5.05 -2.34
C ARG A 120 9.67 -5.08 -1.71
N LEU A 121 9.55 -5.61 -0.49
CA LEU A 121 8.29 -5.58 0.25
C LEU A 121 7.88 -4.14 0.58
N TRP A 122 8.83 -3.28 0.93
CA TRP A 122 8.56 -1.86 1.14
C TRP A 122 8.01 -1.18 -0.10
N SER A 123 8.62 -1.41 -1.27
CA SER A 123 8.10 -0.89 -2.54
C SER A 123 6.64 -1.30 -2.72
N LEU A 124 6.28 -2.56 -2.48
CA LEU A 124 4.89 -3.02 -2.68
C LEU A 124 3.90 -2.48 -1.62
N ILE A 125 4.38 -2.21 -0.40
CA ILE A 125 3.60 -1.52 0.63
C ILE A 125 3.35 -0.06 0.22
N ASN A 126 4.37 0.61 -0.32
CA ASN A 126 4.39 2.05 -0.59
C ASN A 126 3.93 2.45 -2.01
N SER A 127 3.95 1.53 -2.97
CA SER A 127 3.60 1.78 -4.39
C SER A 127 2.09 1.76 -4.65
N GLN A 128 1.25 1.35 -3.70
CA GLN A 128 -0.20 1.53 -3.81
C GLN A 128 -0.62 2.83 -3.13
N ALA A 129 -0.23 3.92 -3.78
CA ALA A 129 -0.73 5.26 -3.54
C ALA A 129 -1.13 5.88 -4.88
N GLU A 130 -1.93 5.18 -5.68
CA GLU A 130 -2.97 5.76 -6.52
C GLU A 130 -4.09 4.70 -6.63
N PRO A 131 -5.38 5.02 -6.37
CA PRO A 131 -6.41 4.33 -7.12
C PRO A 131 -6.06 4.59 -8.58
N THR A 132 -5.74 3.57 -9.36
CA THR A 132 -5.61 3.75 -10.80
C THR A 132 -6.88 4.48 -11.23
N PRO A 133 -6.84 5.74 -11.71
CA PRO A 133 -8.00 6.28 -12.38
C PRO A 133 -8.22 5.33 -13.54
N GLU A 134 -9.29 4.54 -13.47
CA GLU A 134 -9.81 3.82 -14.63
C GLU A 134 -10.07 4.91 -15.67
N PHE A 135 -9.10 5.14 -16.55
CA PHE A 135 -9.33 5.93 -17.75
C PHE A 135 -10.52 5.24 -18.43
N PRO A 136 -11.68 5.91 -18.58
CA PRO A 136 -12.76 5.32 -19.34
C PRO A 136 -12.19 4.99 -20.72
N ALA A 137 -12.40 3.76 -21.16
CA ALA A 137 -11.96 3.26 -22.45
C ALA A 137 -12.23 4.30 -23.56
N PRO A 138 -11.34 4.48 -24.54
CA PRO A 138 -11.56 5.45 -25.60
C PRO A 138 -12.90 5.16 -26.28
N GLN A 139 -13.86 6.05 -26.06
CA GLN A 139 -15.10 6.05 -26.81
C GLN A 139 -14.75 6.37 -28.28
N PRO A 140 -15.27 5.63 -29.26
CA PRO A 140 -14.99 5.90 -30.66
C PRO A 140 -15.46 7.32 -30.98
N THR A 141 -14.52 8.17 -31.36
CA THR A 141 -14.76 9.55 -31.78
C THR A 141 -15.64 9.55 -33.02
N ALA A 142 -16.88 10.05 -32.87
CA ALA A 142 -17.69 10.42 -34.02
C ALA A 142 -16.96 11.56 -34.76
N PHE A 143 -16.65 11.33 -36.03
CA PHE A 143 -16.02 12.31 -36.92
C PHE A 143 -16.82 13.62 -36.95
N SER A 144 -16.29 14.67 -36.33
CA SER A 144 -16.80 16.03 -36.48
C SER A 144 -16.54 16.50 -37.91
N LYS A 145 -17.59 16.56 -38.74
CA LYS A 145 -17.51 17.21 -40.07
C LYS A 145 -17.51 18.72 -39.86
N PHE A 146 -16.68 19.45 -40.61
CA PHE A 146 -16.64 20.92 -40.59
C PHE A 146 -17.34 21.48 -41.84
N CYS A 147 -17.94 22.66 -41.73
CA CYS A 147 -18.55 23.34 -42.86
C CYS A 147 -17.46 23.82 -43.83
N GLY A 148 -17.54 23.42 -45.09
CA GLY A 148 -16.57 23.83 -46.13
C GLY A 148 -16.58 25.33 -46.45
N VAL A 149 -17.57 26.10 -45.97
CA VAL A 149 -17.69 27.54 -46.26
C VAL A 149 -17.29 28.41 -45.08
N CYS A 150 -17.74 28.11 -43.85
CA CYS A 150 -17.45 28.94 -42.68
C CYS A 150 -16.53 28.27 -41.65
N GLY A 151 -16.14 27.01 -41.86
CA GLY A 151 -15.27 26.26 -40.95
C GLY A 151 -15.92 25.82 -39.64
N ALA A 152 -17.20 26.13 -39.41
CA ALA A 152 -17.90 25.75 -38.18
C ALA A 152 -18.11 24.23 -38.08
N SER A 153 -18.03 23.69 -36.86
CA SER A 153 -18.31 22.27 -36.58
C SER A 153 -19.79 21.96 -36.86
N LEU A 154 -20.03 20.90 -37.61
CA LEU A 154 -21.37 20.48 -38.02
C LEU A 154 -21.85 19.34 -37.13
N MET A 155 -23.08 19.47 -36.64
CA MET A 155 -23.75 18.35 -35.99
C MET A 155 -24.02 17.23 -37.00
N PRO A 156 -23.73 15.96 -36.65
CA PRO A 156 -23.97 14.85 -37.56
C PRO A 156 -25.46 14.72 -37.87
N GLY A 157 -25.80 14.77 -39.16
CA GLY A 157 -27.18 14.68 -39.67
C GLY A 157 -27.89 16.02 -39.92
N ALA A 158 -27.23 17.16 -39.68
CA ALA A 158 -27.82 18.47 -39.99
C ALA A 158 -27.85 18.73 -41.51
N PRO A 159 -29.00 19.07 -42.12
CA PRO A 159 -29.10 19.37 -43.54
C PRO A 159 -28.53 20.74 -43.92
N PHE A 160 -28.34 21.63 -42.93
CA PHE A 160 -27.82 22.98 -43.10
C PHE A 160 -26.88 23.36 -41.96
N CYS A 161 -25.93 24.24 -42.24
CA CYS A 161 -25.01 24.78 -41.24
C CYS A 161 -25.74 25.81 -40.37
N GLY A 162 -25.82 25.55 -39.06
CA GLY A 162 -26.46 26.47 -38.11
C GLY A 162 -25.77 27.84 -37.99
N ASN A 163 -24.53 27.99 -38.46
CA ASN A 163 -23.78 29.25 -38.36
C ASN A 163 -23.90 30.14 -39.60
N CYS A 164 -23.82 29.58 -40.81
CA CYS A 164 -23.85 30.35 -42.05
C CYS A 164 -25.10 30.09 -42.93
N GLY A 165 -25.98 29.18 -42.51
CA GLY A 165 -27.18 28.81 -43.26
C GLY A 165 -26.93 28.02 -44.55
N ASN A 166 -25.67 27.71 -44.88
CA ASN A 166 -25.34 26.98 -46.09
C ASN A 166 -25.74 25.50 -45.99
N ARG A 167 -26.16 24.90 -47.11
CA ARG A 167 -26.50 23.47 -47.18
C ARG A 167 -25.22 22.62 -47.11
N ILE A 168 -25.25 21.54 -46.33
CA ILE A 168 -24.12 20.63 -46.05
C ILE A 168 -24.22 19.37 -46.90
#